data_AF-A0A7J2JGH3-F1
#
_entry.id   AF-A0A7J2JGH3-F1
#
_cell.length_a   1.000
_cell.length_b   1.000
_cell.length_c   1.000
_cell.angle_alpha   90.00
_cell.angle_beta   90.00
_cell.angle_gamma   90.00
#
_symmetry.space_group_name_H-M   'P 1'
#
loop_
_entity.id
_entity.type
_entity.pdbx_description
1 polymer ?
#
loop_
_entity_poly.entity_id
_entity_poly.type
_entity_poly.pdbx_seq_one_letter_code
_entity_poly.pdbx_strand_id
1 'polypeptide(L)'
;MHRRGVTPVLGVMFLILITVASTIALYGNVVGMLRLPEDNYMYQLTIEAVELDAAEDRIVIYVKNQGDETAEIDSVYVRTLQGVGYKAYLQNTVRISPRETKKIEAVASNDLKAGEIYIVKVAPSGVALSATALSGTAEWKEYPSNPLLSQGNPPAGWVGTFEPYYPSVIYDSSHFGEDAGDPIGGTGKTYQVTPYYKMWFDTHDGIAFAYSEDGKSWYVVGKITGLTAAEQRHPVVLYDAGGFGGGAKYRIYYWTGALDNSSVKQVDPIGYAESNDGISWFNERMVQQDPKRPLVIKGSSTWWYHVYGASHVIYNASGTNKGASTPNNYSDDNPRTYKFIMFFDVGDVQQPGYTWVYEASALAYSVDGIHWIRYGDQPVLLPTQGKWDSNYAYHAHIVYSDGKYHMWYSGGSGNLHYYDGIGYAYSTDLISWTKDPEPVFHKDDGVQWREDRSYTPWVLHSPTKFDGHGDSYSYKMWFTGKSAAMGYAIGHAYAQEP
;
A
#
# COMPACT_ATOMS: atom_id res chain seq x y z
N MET A 1 57.73 11.30 29.43
CA MET A 1 57.01 10.30 28.61
C MET A 1 55.95 9.63 29.47
N HIS A 2 54.66 9.91 29.24
CA HIS A 2 53.55 9.01 29.54
C HIS A 2 52.27 9.60 28.92
N ARG A 3 51.65 8.83 28.01
CA ARG A 3 50.33 9.10 27.43
C ARG A 3 49.25 8.75 28.47
N ARG A 4 48.22 9.60 28.60
CA ARG A 4 46.85 9.29 29.06
C ARG A 4 45.97 10.25 28.27
N GLY A 5 45.02 9.88 27.41
CA GLY A 5 44.07 8.77 27.46
C GLY A 5 42.70 9.42 27.59
N VAL A 6 42.05 9.74 26.46
CA VAL A 6 40.68 10.28 26.44
C VAL A 6 39.72 9.17 26.89
N THR A 7 38.82 9.53 27.80
CA THR A 7 37.94 8.65 28.58
C THR A 7 36.87 7.96 27.72
N PRO A 8 36.37 6.75 28.07
CA PRO A 8 35.46 5.93 27.25
C PRO A 8 34.07 6.52 26.99
N VAL A 9 33.75 7.67 27.57
CA VAL A 9 32.41 8.27 27.54
C VAL A 9 32.12 9.00 26.22
N LEU A 10 33.15 9.48 25.51
CA LEU A 10 32.99 10.10 24.18
C LEU A 10 32.87 9.08 23.05
N GLY A 11 33.38 7.85 23.24
CA GLY A 11 33.26 6.77 22.24
C GLY A 11 31.86 6.16 22.16
N VAL A 12 31.10 6.19 23.26
CA VAL A 12 29.71 5.68 23.30
C VAL A 12 28.71 6.73 22.77
N MET A 13 28.98 8.02 22.92
CA MET A 13 28.11 9.06 22.33
C MET A 13 28.19 9.14 20.80
N PHE A 14 29.29 8.68 20.18
CA PHE A 14 29.36 8.53 18.72
C PHE A 14 28.71 7.24 18.20
N LEU A 15 28.43 6.26 19.07
CA LEU A 15 27.74 5.01 18.74
C LEU A 15 26.22 5.06 18.96
N ILE A 16 25.71 6.12 19.60
CA ILE A 16 24.27 6.34 19.84
C ILE A 16 23.68 7.41 18.89
N LEU A 17 24.51 8.03 18.04
CA LEU A 17 24.11 9.04 17.03
C LEU A 17 24.04 8.48 15.60
N ILE A 18 23.83 7.16 15.44
CA ILE A 18 23.42 6.52 14.18
C ILE A 18 22.21 5.63 14.48
N THR A 19 21.13 6.29 14.90
CA THR A 19 19.78 5.75 14.84
C THR A 19 18.92 6.93 14.46
N VAL A 20 18.57 6.99 13.17
CA VAL A 20 17.43 7.63 12.51
C VAL A 20 17.84 7.82 11.05
N ALA A 21 17.05 7.22 10.15
CA ALA A 21 17.17 7.17 8.69
C ALA A 21 18.24 6.21 8.13
N SER A 22 17.74 5.09 7.58
CA SER A 22 18.23 4.32 6.43
C SER A 22 19.70 3.84 6.39
N THR A 23 19.85 2.55 6.07
CA THR A 23 21.09 1.84 5.69
C THR A 23 21.88 1.24 6.86
N ILE A 24 21.77 -0.07 7.06
CA ILE A 24 22.79 -0.83 7.79
C ILE A 24 24.02 -0.94 6.87
N ALA A 25 24.93 0.02 6.94
CA ALA A 25 26.25 -0.09 6.33
C ALA A 25 27.06 -1.16 7.09
N LEU A 26 27.16 -2.37 6.54
CA LEU A 26 28.07 -3.38 7.06
C LEU A 26 29.48 -3.08 6.55
N TYR A 27 30.35 -2.56 7.43
CA TYR A 27 31.77 -2.33 7.14
C TYR A 27 32.52 -3.67 7.04
N GLY A 28 32.69 -4.19 5.82
CA GLY A 28 33.53 -5.35 5.53
C GLY A 28 34.79 -4.96 4.77
N ASN A 29 35.93 -4.85 5.45
CA ASN A 29 37.23 -4.72 4.77
C ASN A 29 37.60 -6.06 4.10
N VAL A 30 37.26 -6.26 2.83
CA VAL A 30 37.78 -7.37 2.02
C VAL A 30 38.91 -6.86 1.14
N VAL A 31 40.15 -7.06 1.59
CA VAL A 31 41.35 -6.80 0.76
C VAL A 31 41.54 -8.01 -0.15
N GLY A 32 41.14 -7.90 -1.42
CA GLY A 32 41.49 -8.87 -2.45
C GLY A 32 42.81 -8.49 -3.12
N MET A 33 43.85 -9.32 -2.98
CA MET A 33 45.05 -9.24 -3.82
C MET A 33 45.06 -10.43 -4.79
N LEU A 34 45.10 -10.16 -6.10
CA LEU A 34 45.30 -11.20 -7.10
C LEU A 34 46.19 -10.70 -8.23
N ARG A 35 47.13 -11.56 -8.64
CA ARG A 35 48.17 -11.30 -9.65
C ARG A 35 47.74 -12.01 -10.93
N LEU A 36 47.62 -11.29 -12.05
CA LEU A 36 47.38 -11.91 -13.36
C LEU A 36 48.72 -12.26 -14.05
N PRO A 37 48.75 -13.29 -14.92
CA PRO A 37 50.01 -13.87 -15.39
C PRO A 37 50.75 -13.09 -16.49
N GLU A 38 50.13 -12.13 -17.19
CA GLU A 38 50.75 -11.57 -18.41
C GLU A 38 50.73 -10.04 -18.55
N ASP A 39 50.11 -9.28 -17.65
CA ASP A 39 50.23 -7.81 -17.61
C ASP A 39 50.53 -7.32 -16.18
N ASN A 40 51.52 -6.44 -16.04
CA ASN A 40 52.06 -5.94 -14.75
C ASN A 40 51.12 -4.95 -14.02
N TYR A 41 49.82 -4.95 -14.31
CA TYR A 41 48.86 -4.03 -13.70
C TYR A 41 48.29 -4.63 -12.41
N MET A 42 48.66 -4.05 -11.28
CA MET A 42 48.08 -4.35 -9.96
C MET A 42 47.12 -3.23 -9.57
N TYR A 43 45.85 -3.35 -9.94
CA TYR A 43 44.82 -2.50 -9.35
C TYR A 43 44.64 -2.89 -7.88
N GLN A 44 45.15 -2.06 -6.97
CA GLN A 44 44.89 -2.22 -5.54
C GLN A 44 43.56 -1.52 -5.23
N LEU A 45 42.44 -2.10 -5.64
CA LEU A 45 41.12 -1.55 -5.33
C LEU A 45 40.57 -2.16 -4.04
N THR A 46 39.76 -1.41 -3.31
CA THR A 46 39.02 -1.89 -2.13
C THR A 46 37.62 -1.33 -2.16
N ILE A 47 36.61 -2.17 -1.92
CA ILE A 47 35.25 -1.70 -1.68
C ILE A 47 35.18 -1.31 -0.20
N GLU A 48 35.03 -0.01 0.08
CA GLU A 48 34.95 0.51 1.45
C GLU A 48 33.54 0.42 2.01
N ALA A 49 32.52 0.55 1.16
CA ALA A 49 31.11 0.41 1.52
C ALA A 49 30.26 0.04 0.30
N VAL A 50 29.14 -0.62 0.55
CA VAL A 50 28.07 -0.88 -0.41
C VAL A 50 26.75 -0.57 0.28
N GLU A 51 25.90 0.20 -0.40
CA GLU A 51 24.55 0.50 0.00
C GLU A 51 23.60 -0.03 -1.08
N LEU A 52 22.58 -0.76 -0.65
CA LEU A 52 21.59 -1.37 -1.53
C LEU A 52 20.21 -0.84 -1.13
N ASP A 53 19.59 -0.10 -2.04
CA ASP A 53 18.21 0.34 -1.93
C ASP A 53 17.35 -0.55 -2.83
N ALA A 54 16.71 -1.55 -2.23
CA ALA A 54 15.78 -2.43 -2.94
C ALA A 54 14.54 -1.68 -3.45
N ALA A 55 14.19 -0.53 -2.85
CA ALA A 55 13.06 0.26 -3.27
C ALA A 55 13.30 0.96 -4.62
N GLU A 56 14.54 1.35 -4.90
CA GLU A 56 14.91 2.04 -6.15
C GLU A 56 15.75 1.16 -7.09
N ASP A 57 15.94 -0.12 -6.75
CA ASP A 57 16.91 -1.01 -7.38
C ASP A 57 18.30 -0.38 -7.51
N ARG A 58 18.66 0.48 -6.56
CA ARG A 58 19.84 1.32 -6.61
C ARG A 58 20.95 0.70 -5.78
N ILE A 59 22.13 0.61 -6.39
CA ILE A 59 23.35 0.11 -5.79
C ILE A 59 24.35 1.26 -5.74
N VAL A 60 24.76 1.64 -4.54
CA VAL A 60 25.81 2.64 -4.32
C VAL A 60 27.04 1.94 -3.77
N ILE A 61 28.19 2.14 -4.40
CA ILE A 61 29.44 1.47 -4.03
C ILE A 61 30.53 2.51 -3.85
N TYR A 62 31.24 2.46 -2.74
CA TYR A 62 32.40 3.30 -2.48
C TYR A 62 33.66 2.49 -2.72
N VAL A 63 34.38 2.82 -3.79
CA VAL A 63 35.60 2.10 -4.18
C VAL A 63 36.80 3.00 -3.99
N LYS A 64 37.77 2.51 -3.21
CA LYS A 64 39.07 3.15 -3.03
C LYS A 64 40.12 2.54 -3.92
N ASN A 65 40.86 3.38 -4.61
CA ASN A 65 42.06 3.00 -5.32
C ASN A 65 43.30 3.22 -4.45
N GLN A 66 43.83 2.14 -3.89
CA GLN A 66 45.08 2.12 -3.13
C GLN A 66 46.33 2.04 -4.03
N GLY A 67 46.13 1.82 -5.33
CA GLY A 67 47.22 1.68 -6.30
C GLY A 67 47.78 3.02 -6.74
N ASP A 68 48.78 2.94 -7.62
CA ASP A 68 49.47 4.11 -8.17
C ASP A 68 49.01 4.45 -9.61
N GLU A 69 48.03 3.70 -10.15
CA GLU A 69 47.44 3.91 -11.48
C GLU A 69 45.93 4.14 -11.41
N THR A 70 45.38 4.88 -12.37
CA THR A 70 43.92 5.11 -12.47
C THR A 70 43.18 3.83 -12.86
N ALA A 71 42.12 3.48 -12.12
CA ALA A 71 41.24 2.37 -12.46
C ALA A 71 40.00 2.85 -13.26
N GLU A 72 39.57 2.05 -14.24
CA GLU A 72 38.34 2.28 -14.99
C GLU A 72 37.32 1.18 -14.68
N ILE A 73 36.21 1.55 -14.05
CA ILE A 73 35.12 0.61 -13.73
C ILE A 73 34.07 0.65 -14.84
N ASP A 74 33.82 -0.49 -15.48
CA ASP A 74 32.87 -0.60 -16.60
C ASP A 74 31.64 -1.47 -16.28
N SER A 75 31.67 -2.24 -15.20
CA SER A 75 30.57 -3.14 -14.86
C SER A 75 30.42 -3.37 -13.36
N VAL A 76 29.15 -3.46 -12.94
CA VAL A 76 28.74 -3.90 -11.61
C VAL A 76 27.87 -5.14 -11.79
N TYR A 77 28.10 -6.17 -10.99
CA TYR A 77 27.28 -7.38 -10.95
C TYR A 77 26.74 -7.58 -9.55
N VAL A 78 25.54 -8.10 -9.44
CA VAL A 78 24.91 -8.42 -8.16
C VAL A 78 24.36 -9.83 -8.22
N ARG A 79 24.55 -10.59 -7.15
CA ARG A 79 23.99 -11.95 -7.04
C ARG A 79 23.55 -12.27 -5.62
N THR A 80 22.54 -13.11 -5.47
CA THR A 80 22.15 -13.63 -4.15
C THR A 80 23.18 -14.63 -3.61
N LEU A 81 23.10 -14.96 -2.31
CA LEU A 81 23.90 -16.04 -1.73
C LEU A 81 23.62 -17.41 -2.37
N GLN A 82 22.41 -17.64 -2.91
CA GLN A 82 22.09 -18.88 -3.62
C GLN A 82 22.62 -18.91 -5.07
N GLY A 83 23.25 -17.83 -5.54
CA GLY A 83 23.95 -17.80 -6.83
C GLY A 83 23.15 -17.29 -8.03
N VAL A 84 21.91 -16.81 -7.83
CA VAL A 84 21.17 -16.09 -8.88
C VAL A 84 21.80 -14.72 -9.07
N GLY A 85 22.28 -14.41 -10.28
CA GLY A 85 23.05 -13.20 -10.55
C GLY A 85 22.57 -12.42 -11.77
N TYR A 86 22.66 -11.10 -11.68
CA TYR A 86 22.26 -10.14 -12.70
C TYR A 86 23.31 -9.02 -12.83
N LYS A 87 23.32 -8.35 -13.99
CA LYS A 87 24.20 -7.22 -14.26
C LYS A 87 23.50 -5.94 -13.81
N ALA A 88 24.17 -5.13 -13.00
CA ALA A 88 23.72 -3.79 -12.69
C ALA A 88 24.33 -2.81 -13.71
N TYR A 89 23.52 -1.87 -14.17
CA TYR A 89 23.90 -0.95 -15.24
C TYR A 89 24.48 0.32 -14.66
N LEU A 90 25.68 0.67 -15.13
CA LEU A 90 26.30 1.99 -14.91
C LEU A 90 25.85 2.94 -16.02
N GLN A 91 25.62 4.20 -15.68
CA GLN A 91 25.34 5.23 -16.70
C GLN A 91 26.56 5.50 -17.58
N ASN A 92 27.77 5.50 -17.00
CA ASN A 92 29.04 5.72 -17.69
C ASN A 92 30.16 4.93 -16.98
N THR A 93 31.26 4.66 -17.70
CA THR A 93 32.50 4.15 -17.09
C THR A 93 33.02 5.12 -16.02
N VAL A 94 33.34 4.62 -14.83
CA VAL A 94 33.81 5.43 -13.71
C VAL A 94 35.33 5.33 -13.56
N ARG A 95 36.03 6.46 -13.69
CA ARG A 95 37.48 6.56 -13.47
C ARG A 95 37.81 6.92 -12.04
N ILE A 96 38.71 6.16 -11.39
CA ILE A 96 39.14 6.35 -10.01
C ILE A 96 40.66 6.57 -9.99
N SER A 97 41.08 7.78 -9.67
CA SER A 97 42.49 8.18 -9.64
C SER A 97 43.26 7.46 -8.51
N PRO A 98 44.60 7.41 -8.58
CA PRO A 98 45.41 6.87 -7.48
C PRO A 98 45.07 7.56 -6.15
N ARG A 99 44.91 6.76 -5.09
CA ARG A 99 44.56 7.18 -3.73
C ARG A 99 43.17 7.81 -3.55
N GLU A 100 42.33 7.84 -4.59
CA GLU A 100 40.95 8.37 -4.54
C GLU A 100 39.97 7.30 -4.03
N THR A 101 38.98 7.71 -3.22
CA THR A 101 37.73 6.95 -3.00
C THR A 101 36.64 7.59 -3.84
N LYS A 102 35.93 6.80 -4.65
CA LYS A 102 34.88 7.28 -5.53
C LYS A 102 33.56 6.53 -5.32
N LYS A 103 32.48 7.30 -5.36
CA LYS A 103 31.10 6.79 -5.39
C LYS A 103 30.78 6.27 -6.79
N ILE A 104 30.26 5.05 -6.86
CA ILE A 104 29.76 4.40 -8.07
C ILE A 104 28.27 4.14 -7.85
N GLU A 105 27.44 4.57 -8.79
CA GLU A 105 25.99 4.33 -8.77
C GLU A 105 25.63 3.41 -9.92
N ALA A 106 24.93 2.31 -9.61
CA ALA A 106 24.42 1.37 -10.58
C ALA A 106 22.95 1.05 -10.29
N VAL A 107 22.21 0.63 -11.32
CA VAL A 107 20.81 0.22 -11.20
C VAL A 107 20.70 -1.27 -11.50
N ALA A 108 20.17 -2.04 -10.56
CA ALA A 108 19.78 -3.44 -10.75
C ALA A 108 18.53 -3.51 -11.65
N SER A 109 18.40 -4.57 -12.43
CA SER A 109 17.28 -4.78 -13.35
C SER A 109 15.97 -5.18 -12.64
N ASN A 110 15.57 -4.48 -11.57
CA ASN A 110 14.38 -4.79 -10.78
C ASN A 110 14.43 -6.10 -9.99
N ASP A 111 15.60 -6.44 -9.44
CA ASP A 111 15.89 -7.76 -8.85
C ASP A 111 16.36 -7.69 -7.39
N LEU A 112 16.44 -6.50 -6.79
CA LEU A 112 16.78 -6.38 -5.37
C LEU A 112 15.53 -6.59 -4.52
N LYS A 113 15.60 -7.53 -3.58
CA LYS A 113 14.55 -7.86 -2.62
C LYS A 113 15.00 -7.44 -1.25
N ALA A 114 14.19 -6.67 -0.55
CA ALA A 114 14.53 -6.22 0.80
C ALA A 114 14.88 -7.37 1.74
N GLY A 115 15.86 -7.15 2.63
CA GLY A 115 16.32 -8.16 3.57
C GLY A 115 17.09 -9.35 2.97
N GLU A 116 17.32 -9.40 1.65
CA GLU A 116 18.19 -10.41 1.04
C GLU A 116 19.67 -9.98 1.08
N ILE A 117 20.55 -10.97 1.20
CA ILE A 117 22.00 -10.76 1.19
C ILE A 117 22.52 -10.94 -0.23
N TYR A 118 23.19 -9.90 -0.71
CA TYR A 118 23.75 -9.84 -2.05
C TYR A 118 25.27 -9.76 -2.03
N ILE A 119 25.89 -10.47 -2.98
CA ILE A 119 27.29 -10.32 -3.33
C ILE A 119 27.36 -9.32 -4.49
N VAL A 120 27.87 -8.13 -4.21
CA VAL A 120 28.09 -7.06 -5.18
C VAL A 120 29.51 -7.13 -5.70
N LYS A 121 29.68 -7.17 -7.02
CA LYS A 121 30.97 -7.18 -7.67
C LYS A 121 31.19 -5.94 -8.51
N VAL A 122 32.38 -5.37 -8.42
CA VAL A 122 32.83 -4.27 -9.27
C VAL A 122 33.96 -4.78 -10.11
N ALA A 123 33.84 -4.61 -11.44
CA ALA A 123 34.87 -5.04 -12.36
C ALA A 123 35.45 -3.86 -13.14
N PRO A 124 36.75 -3.56 -12.96
CA PRO A 124 37.56 -2.98 -14.03
C PRO A 124 37.85 -4.04 -15.09
N SER A 125 37.80 -3.65 -16.36
CA SER A 125 38.10 -4.47 -17.56
C SER A 125 39.01 -5.69 -17.32
N GLY A 126 38.40 -6.82 -16.92
CA GLY A 126 39.07 -8.12 -16.73
C GLY A 126 39.28 -8.64 -15.29
N VAL A 127 39.03 -7.86 -14.22
CA VAL A 127 39.15 -8.31 -12.81
C VAL A 127 37.90 -7.94 -12.03
N ALA A 128 37.41 -8.77 -11.11
CA ALA A 128 36.23 -8.46 -10.29
C ALA A 128 36.54 -8.47 -8.78
N LEU A 129 36.33 -7.34 -8.10
CA LEU A 129 36.24 -7.28 -6.64
C LEU A 129 34.84 -7.68 -6.20
N SER A 130 34.68 -8.23 -5.00
CA SER A 130 33.36 -8.55 -4.43
C SER A 130 33.22 -8.10 -2.99
N ALA A 131 32.08 -7.50 -2.66
CA ALA A 131 31.63 -7.22 -1.30
C ALA A 131 30.27 -7.88 -1.08
N THR A 132 29.89 -8.07 0.19
CA THR A 132 28.55 -8.57 0.54
C THR A 132 27.79 -7.45 1.23
N ALA A 133 26.54 -7.23 0.84
CA ALA A 133 25.66 -6.24 1.42
C ALA A 133 24.25 -6.82 1.60
N LEU A 134 23.61 -6.43 2.68
CA LEU A 134 22.18 -6.68 2.90
C LEU A 134 21.43 -5.55 2.21
N SER A 135 20.46 -5.87 1.37
CA SER A 135 19.50 -4.87 0.88
C SER A 135 18.69 -4.30 2.04
N GLY A 136 18.52 -2.98 2.08
CA GLY A 136 17.68 -2.30 3.07
C GLY A 136 16.26 -2.87 3.14
N THR A 137 15.59 -2.58 4.26
CA THR A 137 14.20 -2.95 4.55
C THR A 137 13.24 -2.45 3.47
N ALA A 138 12.17 -3.22 3.27
CA ALA A 138 11.03 -2.87 2.44
C ALA A 138 10.27 -1.76 3.16
N GLU A 139 10.74 -0.53 3.01
CA GLU A 139 10.12 0.62 3.66
C GLU A 139 9.13 1.27 2.70
N TRP A 140 7.89 1.39 3.17
CA TRP A 140 6.92 2.28 2.56
C TRP A 140 7.47 3.71 2.62
N LYS A 141 7.69 4.30 1.45
CA LYS A 141 8.14 5.69 1.31
C LYS A 141 6.93 6.57 1.01
N GLU A 142 6.70 7.59 1.82
CA GLU A 142 5.70 8.61 1.51
C GLU A 142 6.18 9.52 0.39
N TYR A 143 5.26 9.91 -0.50
CA TYR A 143 5.53 10.87 -1.54
C TYR A 143 5.89 12.24 -0.92
N PRO A 144 7.05 12.83 -1.23
CA PRO A 144 7.52 14.05 -0.56
C PRO A 144 6.62 15.28 -0.72
N SER A 145 5.75 15.30 -1.73
CA SER A 145 4.79 16.39 -1.96
C SER A 145 3.39 16.07 -1.45
N ASN A 146 3.25 15.09 -0.56
CA ASN A 146 1.99 14.86 0.16
C ASN A 146 1.54 16.12 0.93
N PRO A 147 0.21 16.32 1.07
CA PRO A 147 -0.85 15.49 0.50
C PRO A 147 -1.14 15.82 -0.98
N LEU A 148 -1.69 14.84 -1.71
CA LEU A 148 -2.11 15.01 -3.10
C LEU A 148 -3.40 15.84 -3.22
N LEU A 149 -4.34 15.64 -2.29
CA LEU A 149 -5.59 16.39 -2.18
C LEU A 149 -5.78 16.81 -0.72
N SER A 150 -6.26 18.03 -0.46
CA SER A 150 -6.55 18.48 0.90
C SER A 150 -7.73 19.43 0.99
N GLN A 151 -8.44 19.37 2.11
CA GLN A 151 -9.51 20.29 2.46
C GLN A 151 -9.02 21.75 2.51
N GLY A 152 -7.79 21.97 2.94
CA GLY A 152 -7.15 23.28 2.95
C GLY A 152 -6.85 23.85 1.55
N ASN A 153 -6.90 23.04 0.50
CA ASN A 153 -6.64 23.47 -0.87
C ASN A 153 -7.57 22.75 -1.88
N PRO A 154 -8.88 23.07 -1.87
CA PRO A 154 -9.85 22.43 -2.75
C PRO A 154 -9.63 22.83 -4.23
N PRO A 155 -10.07 21.99 -5.20
CA PRO A 155 -10.04 22.33 -6.61
C PRO A 155 -10.74 23.66 -6.90
N ALA A 156 -10.20 24.43 -7.85
CA ALA A 156 -10.78 25.71 -8.24
C ALA A 156 -12.24 25.54 -8.70
N GLY A 157 -13.14 26.34 -8.11
CA GLY A 157 -14.57 26.29 -8.42
C GLY A 157 -15.35 25.17 -7.72
N TRP A 158 -14.74 24.43 -6.78
CA TRP A 158 -15.48 23.49 -5.94
C TRP A 158 -16.52 24.23 -5.08
N VAL A 159 -17.74 23.68 -5.03
CA VAL A 159 -18.85 24.22 -4.23
C VAL A 159 -19.26 23.16 -3.21
N GLY A 160 -19.35 23.57 -1.94
CA GLY A 160 -19.68 22.69 -0.82
C GLY A 160 -18.46 22.22 -0.05
N THR A 161 -18.64 21.21 0.79
CA THR A 161 -17.55 20.63 1.59
C THR A 161 -16.60 19.85 0.70
N PHE A 162 -15.29 20.03 0.90
CA PHE A 162 -14.23 19.26 0.24
C PHE A 162 -13.38 18.60 1.32
N GLU A 163 -13.78 17.42 1.76
CA GLU A 163 -13.03 16.64 2.75
C GLU A 163 -12.58 15.32 2.13
N PRO A 164 -11.48 15.32 1.34
CA PRO A 164 -11.04 14.15 0.61
C PRO A 164 -10.70 13.01 1.57
N TYR A 165 -11.55 11.98 1.56
CA TYR A 165 -11.54 10.90 2.53
C TYR A 165 -11.89 9.56 1.88
N TYR A 166 -11.46 8.42 2.45
CA TYR A 166 -11.72 7.06 1.94
C TYR A 166 -11.48 6.91 0.43
N PRO A 167 -10.22 7.00 -0.04
CA PRO A 167 -9.92 6.82 -1.45
C PRO A 167 -10.21 5.38 -1.90
N SER A 168 -10.89 5.24 -3.03
CA SER A 168 -11.02 4.02 -3.82
C SER A 168 -10.35 4.22 -5.16
N VAL A 169 -9.16 3.66 -5.34
CA VAL A 169 -8.32 3.86 -6.53
C VAL A 169 -8.26 2.60 -7.38
N ILE A 170 -8.41 2.72 -8.69
CA ILE A 170 -8.19 1.60 -9.61
C ILE A 170 -7.18 2.00 -10.67
N TYR A 171 -6.48 0.99 -11.20
CA TYR A 171 -5.53 1.10 -12.29
C TYR A 171 -5.93 0.17 -13.42
N ASP A 172 -5.81 0.65 -14.65
CA ASP A 172 -5.92 -0.18 -15.85
C ASP A 172 -4.85 0.21 -16.86
N SER A 173 -4.00 -0.75 -17.22
CA SER A 173 -2.97 -0.59 -18.27
C SER A 173 -3.56 -0.29 -19.65
N SER A 174 -4.84 -0.61 -19.87
CA SER A 174 -5.59 -0.26 -21.08
C SER A 174 -6.41 1.02 -20.90
N HIS A 175 -6.10 1.83 -19.87
CA HIS A 175 -6.64 3.17 -19.64
C HIS A 175 -8.18 3.21 -19.70
N PHE A 176 -8.83 2.14 -19.23
CA PHE A 176 -10.28 1.91 -19.22
C PHE A 176 -10.94 1.92 -20.61
N GLY A 177 -10.13 1.90 -21.68
CA GLY A 177 -10.55 2.13 -23.06
C GLY A 177 -10.84 3.60 -23.38
N GLU A 178 -10.21 4.52 -22.66
CA GLU A 178 -10.39 5.97 -22.75
C GLU A 178 -9.03 6.67 -22.92
N ASP A 179 -8.99 7.81 -23.60
CA ASP A 179 -7.77 8.56 -23.89
C ASP A 179 -7.90 10.05 -23.56
N ALA A 180 -6.75 10.75 -23.52
CA ALA A 180 -6.75 12.22 -23.49
C ALA A 180 -7.59 12.80 -24.65
N GLY A 181 -8.50 13.71 -24.32
CA GLY A 181 -9.45 14.30 -25.25
C GLY A 181 -10.83 13.63 -25.26
N ASP A 182 -10.96 12.40 -24.75
CA ASP A 182 -12.26 11.72 -24.69
C ASP A 182 -13.21 12.41 -23.69
N PRO A 183 -14.53 12.39 -23.96
CA PRO A 183 -15.53 12.94 -23.06
C PRO A 183 -15.60 12.13 -21.76
N ILE A 184 -15.66 12.85 -20.64
CA ILE A 184 -15.77 12.28 -19.29
C ILE A 184 -17.27 12.11 -18.98
N GLY A 185 -17.84 10.96 -19.37
CA GLY A 185 -19.25 10.65 -19.17
C GLY A 185 -20.18 11.78 -19.67
N GLY A 186 -21.24 12.06 -18.90
CA GLY A 186 -22.18 13.17 -19.17
C GLY A 186 -21.76 14.55 -18.65
N THR A 187 -20.51 14.74 -18.22
CA THR A 187 -20.09 15.95 -17.47
C THR A 187 -19.86 17.19 -18.33
N GLY A 188 -19.76 17.02 -19.65
CA GLY A 188 -19.35 18.09 -20.57
C GLY A 188 -17.85 18.44 -20.51
N LYS A 189 -17.05 17.68 -19.77
CA LYS A 189 -15.59 17.81 -19.69
C LYS A 189 -14.90 16.71 -20.50
N THR A 190 -13.61 16.89 -20.78
CA THR A 190 -12.76 15.88 -21.44
C THR A 190 -11.53 15.56 -20.61
N TYR A 191 -10.99 14.36 -20.79
CA TYR A 191 -9.74 13.92 -20.18
C TYR A 191 -8.58 14.81 -20.65
N GLN A 192 -7.83 15.41 -19.73
CA GLN A 192 -6.68 16.27 -20.04
C GLN A 192 -5.40 15.44 -20.26
N VAL A 193 -5.37 14.25 -19.68
CA VAL A 193 -4.32 13.23 -19.82
C VAL A 193 -4.99 11.86 -19.93
N THR A 194 -4.31 10.86 -20.48
CA THR A 194 -4.86 9.50 -20.59
C THR A 194 -5.05 8.92 -19.17
N PRO A 195 -6.26 8.46 -18.80
CA PRO A 195 -6.58 8.11 -17.43
C PRO A 195 -6.17 6.67 -17.10
N TYR A 196 -4.91 6.43 -16.76
CA TYR A 196 -4.47 5.11 -16.27
C TYR A 196 -4.98 4.79 -14.86
N TYR A 197 -5.27 5.83 -14.07
CA TYR A 197 -5.83 5.72 -12.73
C TYR A 197 -7.14 6.48 -12.62
N LYS A 198 -8.08 5.91 -11.88
CA LYS A 198 -9.33 6.56 -11.46
C LYS A 198 -9.48 6.45 -9.95
N MET A 199 -10.00 7.49 -9.32
CA MET A 199 -10.23 7.57 -7.88
C MET A 199 -11.66 8.04 -7.61
N TRP A 200 -12.32 7.35 -6.69
CA TRP A 200 -13.52 7.81 -6.01
C TRP A 200 -13.19 8.08 -4.56
N PHE A 201 -13.68 9.19 -4.02
CA PHE A 201 -13.40 9.54 -2.64
C PHE A 201 -14.59 10.29 -2.04
N ASP A 202 -14.78 10.10 -0.74
CA ASP A 202 -15.76 10.81 0.06
C ASP A 202 -15.33 12.28 0.21
N THR A 203 -16.29 13.21 0.18
CA THR A 203 -16.05 14.64 0.44
C THR A 203 -16.80 15.17 1.65
N HIS A 204 -17.36 14.29 2.47
CA HIS A 204 -18.38 14.55 3.49
C HIS A 204 -19.67 15.22 2.98
N ASP A 205 -19.84 15.31 1.67
CA ASP A 205 -21.00 15.91 1.00
C ASP A 205 -21.36 15.13 -0.28
N GLY A 206 -20.92 13.86 -0.34
CA GLY A 206 -21.08 12.96 -1.49
C GLY A 206 -19.75 12.32 -1.89
N ILE A 207 -19.79 11.56 -2.98
CA ILE A 207 -18.61 10.91 -3.57
C ILE A 207 -18.13 11.73 -4.77
N ALA A 208 -16.85 12.05 -4.79
CA ALA A 208 -16.17 12.73 -5.90
C ALA A 208 -15.43 11.74 -6.80
N PHE A 209 -15.18 12.17 -8.03
CA PHE A 209 -14.42 11.44 -9.03
C PHE A 209 -13.18 12.25 -9.47
N ALA A 210 -12.05 11.56 -9.58
CA ALA A 210 -10.81 12.08 -10.14
C ALA A 210 -10.10 11.04 -11.00
N TYR A 211 -9.22 11.49 -11.88
CA TYR A 211 -8.36 10.63 -12.70
C TYR A 211 -6.91 11.11 -12.72
N SER A 212 -6.00 10.24 -13.10
CA SER A 212 -4.56 10.51 -13.16
C SER A 212 -3.86 9.65 -14.21
N GLU A 213 -2.77 10.18 -14.78
CA GLU A 213 -1.84 9.44 -15.65
C GLU A 213 -0.76 8.72 -14.84
N ASP A 214 -0.34 9.25 -13.69
CA ASP A 214 0.84 8.80 -12.94
C ASP A 214 0.54 8.32 -11.50
N GLY A 215 -0.71 8.48 -11.05
CA GLY A 215 -1.16 8.17 -9.70
C GLY A 215 -0.81 9.24 -8.65
N LYS A 216 -0.15 10.33 -9.04
CA LYS A 216 0.30 11.44 -8.16
C LYS A 216 -0.39 12.76 -8.51
N SER A 217 -0.51 13.05 -9.80
CA SER A 217 -1.14 14.26 -10.33
C SER A 217 -2.61 13.97 -10.63
N TRP A 218 -3.52 14.53 -9.84
CA TRP A 218 -4.96 14.21 -9.92
C TRP A 218 -5.80 15.35 -10.51
N TYR A 219 -6.67 14.99 -11.45
CA TYR A 219 -7.66 15.88 -12.05
C TYR A 219 -9.04 15.59 -11.44
N VAL A 220 -9.46 16.42 -10.47
CA VAL A 220 -10.78 16.28 -9.83
C VAL A 220 -11.87 16.80 -10.78
N VAL A 221 -12.82 15.94 -11.13
CA VAL A 221 -13.88 16.24 -12.10
C VAL A 221 -15.08 16.88 -11.41
N GLY A 222 -15.49 16.36 -10.26
CA GLY A 222 -16.70 16.76 -9.55
C GLY A 222 -17.31 15.58 -8.79
N LYS A 223 -18.52 15.77 -8.26
CA LYS A 223 -19.29 14.70 -7.63
C LYS A 223 -19.86 13.74 -8.67
N ILE A 224 -19.93 12.46 -8.34
CA ILE A 224 -20.67 11.47 -9.13
C ILE A 224 -22.17 11.76 -9.10
N THR A 225 -22.93 11.16 -10.01
CA THR A 225 -24.38 11.35 -10.12
C THR A 225 -25.12 10.02 -10.15
N GLY A 226 -26.43 10.04 -9.87
CA GLY A 226 -27.30 8.87 -10.00
C GLY A 226 -27.51 8.05 -8.71
N LEU A 227 -26.76 8.33 -7.64
CA LEU A 227 -27.05 7.83 -6.30
C LEU A 227 -28.07 8.74 -5.59
N THR A 228 -29.02 8.14 -4.89
CA THR A 228 -30.15 8.83 -4.23
C THR A 228 -30.21 8.60 -2.71
N ALA A 229 -29.37 7.71 -2.18
CA ALA A 229 -29.20 7.54 -0.74
C ALA A 229 -28.87 8.86 -0.02
N ALA A 230 -29.35 8.98 1.22
CA ALA A 230 -29.23 10.19 2.03
C ALA A 230 -27.77 10.55 2.34
N GLU A 231 -26.96 9.55 2.69
CA GLU A 231 -25.50 9.69 2.68
C GLU A 231 -24.88 8.80 1.63
N GLN A 232 -23.70 9.22 1.17
CA GLN A 232 -22.92 8.56 0.12
C GLN A 232 -21.47 8.62 0.57
N ARG A 233 -21.04 7.61 1.33
CA ARG A 233 -19.74 7.60 2.03
C ARG A 233 -18.97 6.32 1.79
N HIS A 234 -17.67 6.37 2.05
CA HIS A 234 -16.80 5.19 2.05
C HIS A 234 -16.89 4.37 0.76
N PRO A 235 -16.68 5.00 -0.42
CA PRO A 235 -16.85 4.33 -1.70
C PRO A 235 -15.84 3.17 -1.84
N VAL A 236 -16.32 2.04 -2.35
CA VAL A 236 -15.51 0.91 -2.81
C VAL A 236 -15.93 0.62 -4.24
N VAL A 237 -15.09 0.97 -5.21
CA VAL A 237 -15.39 0.84 -6.64
C VAL A 237 -14.61 -0.32 -7.25
N LEU A 238 -15.32 -1.14 -8.01
CA LEU A 238 -14.77 -2.22 -8.82
C LEU A 238 -14.88 -1.87 -10.30
N TYR A 239 -13.92 -2.37 -11.07
CA TYR A 239 -13.92 -2.30 -12.52
C TYR A 239 -13.66 -3.69 -13.11
N ASP A 240 -14.45 -4.04 -14.12
CA ASP A 240 -14.18 -5.16 -15.01
C ASP A 240 -14.51 -4.74 -16.44
N ALA A 241 -13.51 -4.80 -17.33
CA ALA A 241 -13.70 -4.51 -18.75
C ALA A 241 -14.74 -5.44 -19.40
N GLY A 242 -14.89 -6.67 -18.88
CA GLY A 242 -15.91 -7.64 -19.28
C GLY A 242 -17.30 -7.41 -18.68
N GLY A 243 -17.50 -6.35 -17.90
CA GLY A 243 -18.79 -5.98 -17.33
C GLY A 243 -19.34 -6.98 -16.31
N PHE A 244 -18.48 -7.67 -15.58
CA PHE A 244 -18.80 -8.74 -14.64
C PHE A 244 -19.56 -9.91 -15.28
N GLY A 245 -19.31 -10.18 -16.57
CA GLY A 245 -19.97 -11.22 -17.36
C GLY A 245 -21.03 -10.70 -18.35
N GLY A 246 -20.92 -9.45 -18.81
CA GLY A 246 -21.76 -8.87 -19.88
C GLY A 246 -22.67 -7.70 -19.49
N GLY A 247 -22.44 -7.08 -18.32
CA GLY A 247 -23.17 -5.91 -17.82
C GLY A 247 -22.35 -4.63 -17.76
N ALA A 248 -22.66 -3.78 -16.79
CA ALA A 248 -21.96 -2.51 -16.55
C ALA A 248 -20.50 -2.74 -16.14
N LYS A 249 -19.59 -1.88 -16.59
CA LYS A 249 -18.14 -2.00 -16.34
C LYS A 249 -17.72 -1.71 -14.90
N TYR A 250 -18.53 -0.93 -14.18
CA TYR A 250 -18.23 -0.49 -12.82
C TYR A 250 -19.33 -0.90 -11.86
N ARG A 251 -18.93 -1.20 -10.63
CA ARG A 251 -19.81 -1.40 -9.47
C ARG A 251 -19.29 -0.57 -8.31
N ILE A 252 -20.19 -0.01 -7.51
CA ILE A 252 -19.84 0.72 -6.29
C ILE A 252 -20.58 0.12 -5.11
N TYR A 253 -19.85 -0.01 -4.00
CA TYR A 253 -20.40 -0.24 -2.66
C TYR A 253 -20.12 0.98 -1.81
N TYR A 254 -21.08 1.43 -1.02
CA TYR A 254 -20.92 2.64 -0.20
C TYR A 254 -21.85 2.60 1.01
N TRP A 255 -21.50 3.35 2.04
CA TRP A 255 -22.36 3.54 3.20
C TRP A 255 -23.42 4.59 2.91
N THR A 256 -24.66 4.25 3.24
CA THR A 256 -25.84 5.01 2.85
C THR A 256 -26.30 6.00 3.92
N GLY A 257 -25.67 5.96 5.11
CA GLY A 257 -26.05 6.75 6.28
C GLY A 257 -27.50 6.55 6.70
N ALA A 258 -28.15 5.48 6.21
CA ALA A 258 -29.40 5.03 6.79
C ALA A 258 -29.11 4.81 8.28
N LEU A 259 -29.79 5.63 9.06
CA LEU A 259 -29.94 5.76 10.49
C LEU A 259 -31.36 5.34 11.01
N ASP A 260 -31.80 4.10 11.23
CA ASP A 260 -33.09 3.84 11.94
C ASP A 260 -33.07 4.44 13.37
N ASN A 261 -33.42 5.72 13.52
CA ASN A 261 -33.38 6.51 14.76
C ASN A 261 -34.41 6.08 15.83
N SER A 262 -35.03 4.91 15.68
CA SER A 262 -35.60 4.23 16.84
C SER A 262 -34.43 3.74 17.71
N SER A 263 -34.54 3.81 19.03
CA SER A 263 -33.48 3.48 20.00
C SER A 263 -33.05 1.99 20.04
N VAL A 264 -33.19 1.27 18.92
CA VAL A 264 -32.83 -0.12 18.71
C VAL A 264 -31.77 -0.16 17.60
N LYS A 265 -30.52 -0.45 18.00
CA LYS A 265 -29.37 -0.81 17.15
C LYS A 265 -29.79 -1.36 15.77
N GLN A 266 -29.36 -0.64 14.72
CA GLN A 266 -29.97 -0.58 13.39
C GLN A 266 -29.50 -1.67 12.42
N VAL A 267 -30.16 -1.77 11.27
CA VAL A 267 -29.76 -2.64 10.14
C VAL A 267 -29.62 -1.73 8.92
N ASP A 268 -28.45 -1.15 8.73
CA ASP A 268 -28.22 -0.25 7.60
C ASP A 268 -27.45 -0.98 6.52
N PRO A 269 -28.08 -1.24 5.38
CA PRO A 269 -27.43 -1.99 4.34
C PRO A 269 -26.46 -1.11 3.55
N ILE A 270 -25.37 -1.74 3.15
CA ILE A 270 -24.42 -1.23 2.18
C ILE A 270 -25.17 -0.96 0.86
N GLY A 271 -25.04 0.24 0.32
CA GLY A 271 -25.58 0.61 -0.98
C GLY A 271 -24.79 -0.06 -2.11
N TYR A 272 -25.47 -0.37 -3.20
CA TYR A 272 -24.90 -0.93 -4.42
C TYR A 272 -25.44 -0.17 -5.62
N ALA A 273 -24.56 0.17 -6.57
CA ALA A 273 -24.96 0.68 -7.88
C ALA A 273 -23.99 0.24 -8.98
N GLU A 274 -24.43 0.43 -10.23
CA GLU A 274 -23.71 0.04 -11.44
C GLU A 274 -23.41 1.28 -12.29
N SER A 275 -22.33 1.24 -13.08
CA SER A 275 -22.01 2.31 -14.01
C SER A 275 -21.26 1.82 -15.24
N ASN A 276 -21.43 2.51 -16.37
CA ASN A 276 -20.67 2.27 -17.60
C ASN A 276 -19.43 3.17 -17.72
N ASP A 277 -19.44 4.34 -17.08
CA ASP A 277 -18.42 5.39 -17.16
C ASP A 277 -17.71 5.64 -15.82
N GLY A 278 -18.25 5.09 -14.73
CA GLY A 278 -17.78 5.32 -13.36
C GLY A 278 -18.22 6.65 -12.76
N ILE A 279 -19.11 7.40 -13.43
CA ILE A 279 -19.53 8.76 -13.02
C ILE A 279 -21.04 8.83 -12.85
N SER A 280 -21.77 8.24 -13.78
CA SER A 280 -23.23 8.19 -13.78
C SER A 280 -23.65 6.80 -13.34
N TRP A 281 -24.25 6.72 -12.17
CA TRP A 281 -24.61 5.46 -11.53
C TRP A 281 -26.10 5.16 -11.71
N PHE A 282 -26.44 3.89 -11.88
CA PHE A 282 -27.80 3.41 -12.06
C PHE A 282 -28.00 2.08 -11.33
N ASN A 283 -29.24 1.58 -11.32
CA ASN A 283 -29.61 0.35 -10.62
C ASN A 283 -29.34 0.37 -9.10
N GLU A 284 -29.32 1.56 -8.49
CA GLU A 284 -29.11 1.75 -7.06
C GLU A 284 -30.08 0.88 -6.25
N ARG A 285 -29.52 0.11 -5.33
CA ARG A 285 -30.25 -0.73 -4.38
C ARG A 285 -29.38 -1.05 -3.17
N MET A 286 -30.03 -1.47 -2.11
CA MET A 286 -29.35 -2.01 -0.95
C MET A 286 -28.88 -3.44 -1.21
N VAL A 287 -27.71 -3.83 -0.70
CA VAL A 287 -27.28 -5.23 -0.73
C VAL A 287 -28.26 -6.11 0.05
N GLN A 288 -28.41 -7.35 -0.40
CA GLN A 288 -29.24 -8.36 0.25
C GLN A 288 -28.37 -9.23 1.15
N GLN A 289 -28.96 -9.74 2.23
CA GLN A 289 -28.26 -10.55 3.21
C GLN A 289 -28.92 -11.92 3.30
N ASP A 290 -28.12 -12.97 3.48
CA ASP A 290 -28.65 -14.30 3.77
C ASP A 290 -29.40 -14.27 5.12
N PRO A 291 -30.64 -14.76 5.18
CA PRO A 291 -31.47 -14.64 6.39
C PRO A 291 -30.95 -15.48 7.56
N LYS A 292 -30.11 -16.47 7.31
CA LYS A 292 -29.51 -17.31 8.36
C LYS A 292 -28.12 -16.81 8.75
N ARG A 293 -27.39 -16.20 7.82
CA ARG A 293 -26.07 -15.59 8.05
C ARG A 293 -26.03 -14.13 7.56
N PRO A 294 -26.83 -13.24 8.16
CA PRO A 294 -26.83 -11.84 7.75
C PRO A 294 -25.53 -11.16 8.20
N LEU A 295 -25.15 -10.10 7.49
CA LEU A 295 -24.05 -9.20 7.87
C LEU A 295 -24.38 -8.49 9.18
N VAL A 296 -25.65 -8.06 9.32
CA VAL A 296 -26.17 -7.34 10.48
C VAL A 296 -27.39 -8.06 11.07
N ILE A 297 -27.40 -8.23 12.38
CA ILE A 297 -28.43 -8.86 13.21
C ILE A 297 -29.03 -7.78 14.12
N LYS A 298 -30.27 -7.38 13.82
CA LYS A 298 -31.01 -6.38 14.60
C LYS A 298 -31.05 -6.75 16.09
N GLY A 299 -30.68 -5.82 16.96
CA GLY A 299 -30.70 -6.02 18.41
C GLY A 299 -29.63 -6.98 18.96
N SER A 300 -28.66 -7.38 18.13
CA SER A 300 -27.52 -8.19 18.58
C SER A 300 -26.69 -7.45 19.65
N SER A 301 -26.25 -8.19 20.67
CA SER A 301 -25.25 -7.74 21.64
C SER A 301 -23.82 -8.18 21.29
N THR A 302 -23.65 -8.82 20.13
CA THR A 302 -22.37 -9.28 19.59
C THR A 302 -21.88 -8.34 18.49
N TRP A 303 -20.79 -8.70 17.79
CA TRP A 303 -20.19 -7.92 16.71
C TRP A 303 -21.18 -7.47 15.64
N TRP A 304 -22.19 -8.29 15.37
CA TRP A 304 -23.05 -8.19 14.20
C TRP A 304 -24.18 -7.18 14.32
N TYR A 305 -24.07 -6.14 15.15
CA TYR A 305 -25.22 -5.28 15.42
C TYR A 305 -25.35 -4.08 14.46
N HIS A 306 -24.30 -3.72 13.72
CA HIS A 306 -24.32 -2.69 12.68
C HIS A 306 -23.19 -2.88 11.65
N VAL A 307 -23.16 -2.02 10.64
CA VAL A 307 -22.09 -1.88 9.63
C VAL A 307 -22.04 -0.43 9.11
N TYR A 308 -20.85 0.17 9.03
CA TYR A 308 -20.52 1.47 8.44
C TYR A 308 -19.99 1.38 6.99
N GLY A 309 -19.96 0.19 6.40
CA GLY A 309 -19.71 0.00 4.98
C GLY A 309 -18.86 -1.21 4.65
N ALA A 310 -18.59 -1.39 3.36
CA ALA A 310 -17.49 -2.24 2.93
C ALA A 310 -16.17 -1.48 3.13
N SER A 311 -15.11 -2.18 3.54
CA SER A 311 -13.73 -1.65 3.37
C SER A 311 -13.16 -2.01 2.02
N HIS A 312 -13.39 -3.25 1.58
CA HIS A 312 -12.85 -3.72 0.32
C HIS A 312 -13.72 -4.84 -0.24
N VAL A 313 -13.88 -4.85 -1.56
CA VAL A 313 -14.55 -5.93 -2.28
C VAL A 313 -13.58 -6.48 -3.33
N ILE A 314 -13.35 -7.78 -3.29
CA ILE A 314 -12.53 -8.49 -4.27
C ILE A 314 -13.48 -9.11 -5.30
N TYR A 315 -13.19 -8.91 -6.58
CA TYR A 315 -13.85 -9.61 -7.68
C TYR A 315 -12.91 -10.67 -8.28
N ASN A 316 -13.38 -11.90 -8.36
CA ASN A 316 -12.73 -13.02 -9.02
C ASN A 316 -13.65 -13.58 -10.11
N ALA A 317 -13.44 -13.19 -11.37
CA ALA A 317 -14.22 -13.67 -12.50
C ALA A 317 -14.26 -15.20 -12.63
N SER A 318 -13.18 -15.88 -12.22
CA SER A 318 -13.03 -17.34 -12.25
C SER A 318 -13.55 -18.08 -11.01
N GLY A 319 -14.17 -17.37 -10.07
CA GLY A 319 -14.68 -17.94 -8.83
C GLY A 319 -15.63 -19.12 -9.06
N THR A 320 -15.32 -20.26 -8.43
CA THR A 320 -16.12 -21.50 -8.48
C THR A 320 -17.25 -21.52 -7.44
N ASN A 321 -17.26 -20.58 -6.48
CA ASN A 321 -18.26 -20.44 -5.43
C ASN A 321 -18.44 -21.73 -4.60
N LYS A 322 -17.33 -22.33 -4.15
CA LYS A 322 -17.37 -23.57 -3.36
C LYS A 322 -18.01 -23.31 -2.00
N GLY A 323 -19.14 -23.97 -1.75
CA GLY A 323 -20.00 -23.78 -0.57
C GLY A 323 -21.32 -23.06 -0.88
N ALA A 324 -21.47 -22.45 -2.06
CA ALA A 324 -22.65 -21.63 -2.37
C ALA A 324 -23.98 -22.39 -2.43
N SER A 325 -23.96 -23.71 -2.67
CA SER A 325 -25.15 -24.56 -2.59
C SER A 325 -25.59 -24.88 -1.15
N THR A 326 -24.71 -24.61 -0.19
CA THR A 326 -24.83 -24.92 1.24
C THR A 326 -24.46 -23.70 2.08
N PRO A 327 -25.09 -22.52 1.87
CA PRO A 327 -24.66 -21.21 2.40
C PRO A 327 -24.66 -21.07 3.94
N ASN A 328 -24.91 -22.15 4.65
CA ASN A 328 -24.96 -22.25 6.10
C ASN A 328 -24.00 -23.29 6.67
N ASN A 329 -23.11 -23.86 5.84
CA ASN A 329 -22.17 -24.89 6.21
C ASN A 329 -20.71 -24.40 6.10
N TYR A 330 -20.22 -23.71 7.13
CA TYR A 330 -18.84 -23.22 7.16
C TYR A 330 -17.77 -24.29 6.96
N SER A 331 -18.09 -25.56 7.23
CA SER A 331 -17.12 -26.65 7.07
C SER A 331 -16.79 -26.96 5.61
N ASP A 332 -17.63 -26.53 4.66
CA ASP A 332 -17.40 -26.69 3.23
C ASP A 332 -17.12 -25.38 2.46
N ASP A 333 -17.40 -24.24 3.08
CA ASP A 333 -17.12 -22.90 2.52
C ASP A 333 -15.63 -22.66 2.32
N ASN A 334 -15.28 -22.10 1.18
CA ASN A 334 -13.93 -21.66 0.88
C ASN A 334 -13.98 -20.23 0.31
N PRO A 335 -13.88 -19.18 1.16
CA PRO A 335 -14.13 -17.79 0.75
C PRO A 335 -13.36 -17.36 -0.50
N ARG A 336 -12.07 -17.71 -0.61
CA ARG A 336 -11.20 -17.44 -1.78
C ARG A 336 -11.71 -18.00 -3.12
N THR A 337 -12.69 -18.89 -3.12
CA THR A 337 -13.30 -19.42 -4.34
C THR A 337 -14.53 -18.66 -4.81
N TYR A 338 -15.08 -17.76 -4.00
CA TYR A 338 -16.25 -16.98 -4.38
C TYR A 338 -15.89 -15.91 -5.40
N LYS A 339 -16.86 -15.55 -6.24
CA LYS A 339 -16.71 -14.49 -7.23
C LYS A 339 -16.57 -13.12 -6.58
N PHE A 340 -17.28 -12.89 -5.48
CA PHE A 340 -17.21 -11.64 -4.73
C PHE A 340 -16.91 -11.95 -3.27
N ILE A 341 -15.97 -11.21 -2.71
CA ILE A 341 -15.56 -11.31 -1.32
C ILE A 341 -15.52 -9.91 -0.75
N MET A 342 -16.19 -9.66 0.37
CA MET A 342 -16.27 -8.36 1.00
C MET A 342 -15.63 -8.43 2.38
N PHE A 343 -14.76 -7.48 2.65
CA PHE A 343 -14.39 -7.08 3.99
C PHE A 343 -15.24 -5.89 4.39
N PHE A 344 -15.77 -5.91 5.61
CA PHE A 344 -16.68 -4.91 6.13
C PHE A 344 -16.45 -4.71 7.63
N ASP A 345 -16.86 -3.58 8.17
CA ASP A 345 -16.70 -3.29 9.59
C ASP A 345 -17.75 -3.98 10.46
N VAL A 346 -17.37 -4.23 11.70
CA VAL A 346 -18.25 -4.61 12.79
C VAL A 346 -17.67 -4.12 14.12
N GLY A 347 -18.49 -3.60 15.05
CA GLY A 347 -18.06 -3.45 16.44
C GLY A 347 -18.67 -2.31 17.23
N ASP A 348 -18.78 -2.50 18.53
CA ASP A 348 -19.04 -1.57 19.67
C ASP A 348 -19.52 -2.52 20.77
N VAL A 349 -18.64 -3.47 21.07
CA VAL A 349 -18.96 -4.57 21.96
C VAL A 349 -17.86 -4.58 22.99
N GLN A 350 -18.29 -4.55 24.25
CA GLN A 350 -17.41 -4.84 25.35
C GLN A 350 -17.09 -6.34 25.32
N GLN A 351 -15.85 -6.69 24.95
CA GLN A 351 -15.39 -8.07 24.91
C GLN A 351 -14.62 -8.42 26.19
N PRO A 352 -14.72 -9.65 26.72
CA PRO A 352 -13.87 -10.09 27.81
C PRO A 352 -12.39 -9.92 27.46
N GLY A 353 -11.65 -9.17 28.28
CA GLY A 353 -10.24 -8.85 28.03
C GLY A 353 -9.98 -7.56 27.27
N TYR A 354 -11.00 -6.91 26.71
CA TYR A 354 -10.87 -5.60 26.05
C TYR A 354 -11.56 -4.51 26.87
N THR A 355 -10.96 -3.32 26.95
CA THR A 355 -11.62 -2.17 27.58
C THR A 355 -12.82 -1.74 26.73
N TRP A 356 -12.61 -1.56 25.42
CA TRP A 356 -13.62 -1.33 24.36
C TRP A 356 -13.04 -1.73 23.00
N VAL A 357 -13.84 -2.36 22.14
CA VAL A 357 -13.53 -2.50 20.71
C VAL A 357 -14.56 -1.74 19.91
N TYR A 358 -14.08 -0.79 19.09
CA TYR A 358 -14.93 0.05 18.25
C TYR A 358 -15.18 -0.61 16.91
N GLU A 359 -14.16 -0.97 16.15
CA GLU A 359 -14.37 -1.63 14.85
C GLU A 359 -13.32 -2.73 14.63
N ALA A 360 -13.77 -3.82 14.05
CA ALA A 360 -13.01 -4.98 13.63
C ALA A 360 -13.40 -5.33 12.18
N SER A 361 -12.57 -6.08 11.48
CA SER A 361 -12.86 -6.46 10.09
C SER A 361 -13.51 -7.84 10.02
N ALA A 362 -14.70 -7.90 9.44
CA ALA A 362 -15.42 -9.13 9.12
C ALA A 362 -15.31 -9.48 7.64
N LEU A 363 -15.76 -10.69 7.29
CA LEU A 363 -15.71 -11.26 5.95
C LEU A 363 -17.09 -11.73 5.51
N ALA A 364 -17.45 -11.45 4.27
CA ALA A 364 -18.62 -11.99 3.60
C ALA A 364 -18.27 -12.40 2.19
N TYR A 365 -19.07 -13.29 1.62
CA TYR A 365 -18.89 -13.76 0.25
C TYR A 365 -20.21 -13.76 -0.51
N SER A 366 -20.10 -13.65 -1.84
CA SER A 366 -21.25 -13.56 -2.74
C SER A 366 -20.93 -14.15 -4.11
N VAL A 367 -21.96 -14.69 -4.76
CA VAL A 367 -21.87 -15.22 -6.13
C VAL A 367 -22.14 -14.16 -7.20
N ASP A 368 -22.83 -13.08 -6.83
CA ASP A 368 -23.35 -12.05 -7.74
C ASP A 368 -22.99 -10.61 -7.32
N GLY A 369 -22.44 -10.43 -6.12
CA GLY A 369 -22.09 -9.13 -5.55
C GLY A 369 -23.28 -8.36 -4.97
N ILE A 370 -24.48 -8.93 -4.95
CA ILE A 370 -25.71 -8.30 -4.46
C ILE A 370 -26.25 -9.04 -3.24
N HIS A 371 -26.26 -10.38 -3.26
CA HIS A 371 -26.66 -11.22 -2.14
C HIS A 371 -25.44 -11.74 -1.37
N TRP A 372 -25.31 -11.37 -0.10
CA TRP A 372 -24.13 -11.62 0.72
C TRP A 372 -24.41 -12.56 1.88
N ILE A 373 -23.45 -13.45 2.13
CA ILE A 373 -23.46 -14.41 3.23
C ILE A 373 -22.27 -14.09 4.14
N ARG A 374 -22.53 -13.87 5.43
CA ARG A 374 -21.48 -13.62 6.43
C ARG A 374 -20.66 -14.89 6.69
N TYR A 375 -19.34 -14.77 6.66
CA TYR A 375 -18.42 -15.83 7.07
C TYR A 375 -18.20 -15.84 8.58
N GLY A 376 -18.31 -17.03 9.19
CA GLY A 376 -17.95 -17.28 10.59
C GLY A 376 -18.80 -16.50 11.61
N ASP A 377 -18.56 -16.75 12.90
CA ASP A 377 -19.25 -16.08 14.02
C ASP A 377 -18.34 -15.12 14.81
N GLN A 378 -17.14 -14.85 14.29
CA GLN A 378 -16.22 -13.82 14.76
C GLN A 378 -15.66 -13.00 13.57
N PRO A 379 -15.24 -11.74 13.79
CA PRO A 379 -14.44 -10.99 12.82
C PRO A 379 -13.16 -11.76 12.44
N VAL A 380 -12.69 -11.58 11.21
CA VAL A 380 -11.45 -12.24 10.72
C VAL A 380 -10.19 -11.46 11.12
N LEU A 381 -10.33 -10.17 11.45
CA LEU A 381 -9.26 -9.36 12.03
C LEU A 381 -9.76 -8.65 13.28
N LEU A 382 -9.23 -9.04 14.44
CA LEU A 382 -9.53 -8.41 15.73
C LEU A 382 -8.43 -7.40 16.12
N PRO A 383 -8.75 -6.32 16.85
CA PRO A 383 -7.76 -5.45 17.50
C PRO A 383 -6.77 -6.21 18.40
N THR A 384 -5.53 -5.75 18.48
CA THR A 384 -4.48 -6.42 19.26
C THR A 384 -4.38 -5.79 20.65
N GLN A 385 -4.77 -6.54 21.69
CA GLN A 385 -4.81 -6.03 23.06
C GLN A 385 -3.46 -5.45 23.51
N GLY A 386 -3.48 -4.23 24.03
CA GLY A 386 -2.30 -3.54 24.57
C GLY A 386 -1.28 -3.11 23.52
N LYS A 387 -1.64 -3.11 22.24
CA LYS A 387 -0.82 -2.61 21.13
C LYS A 387 -1.42 -1.33 20.54
N TRP A 388 -0.75 -0.77 19.54
CA TRP A 388 -1.15 0.46 18.87
C TRP A 388 -2.54 0.36 18.20
N ASP A 389 -2.99 -0.84 17.85
CA ASP A 389 -4.29 -1.12 17.24
C ASP A 389 -5.27 -1.80 18.23
N SER A 390 -5.20 -1.49 19.53
CA SER A 390 -5.93 -2.22 20.58
C SER A 390 -7.44 -2.03 20.61
N ASN A 391 -7.94 -0.98 19.96
CA ASN A 391 -9.35 -0.59 20.03
C ASN A 391 -10.01 -0.58 18.65
N TYR A 392 -9.21 -0.67 17.58
CA TYR A 392 -9.67 -0.53 16.21
C TYR A 392 -8.76 -1.33 15.25
N ALA A 393 -9.37 -2.11 14.36
CA ALA A 393 -8.69 -2.83 13.29
C ALA A 393 -9.62 -2.94 12.06
N TYR A 394 -9.83 -1.81 11.39
CA TYR A 394 -10.73 -1.67 10.23
C TYR A 394 -10.21 -0.64 9.20
N HIS A 395 -10.95 -0.53 8.12
CA HIS A 395 -10.63 -0.19 6.75
C HIS A 395 -9.46 -0.98 6.18
N ALA A 396 -9.68 -2.30 6.08
CA ALA A 396 -8.75 -3.23 5.46
C ALA A 396 -8.84 -3.18 3.93
N HIS A 397 -7.71 -2.98 3.26
CA HIS A 397 -7.54 -3.20 1.82
C HIS A 397 -6.64 -4.41 1.57
N ILE A 398 -7.06 -5.30 0.67
CA ILE A 398 -6.41 -6.59 0.45
C ILE A 398 -5.84 -6.66 -0.97
N VAL A 399 -4.61 -7.12 -1.09
CA VAL A 399 -3.93 -7.41 -2.36
C VAL A 399 -3.50 -8.87 -2.36
N TYR A 400 -3.60 -9.54 -3.50
CA TYR A 400 -3.01 -10.86 -3.69
C TYR A 400 -1.73 -10.75 -4.53
N SER A 401 -0.61 -11.19 -3.99
CA SER A 401 0.70 -11.20 -4.63
C SER A 401 1.57 -12.30 -4.02
N ASP A 402 2.52 -12.85 -4.79
CA ASP A 402 3.49 -13.85 -4.33
C ASP A 402 2.90 -15.03 -3.53
N GLY A 403 1.69 -15.46 -3.89
CA GLY A 403 1.00 -16.59 -3.27
C GLY A 403 0.34 -16.30 -1.91
N LYS A 404 0.26 -15.02 -1.51
CA LYS A 404 -0.34 -14.57 -0.25
C LYS A 404 -1.32 -13.43 -0.46
N TYR A 405 -2.22 -13.28 0.50
CA TYR A 405 -3.04 -12.09 0.66
C TYR A 405 -2.33 -11.16 1.63
N HIS A 406 -2.12 -9.94 1.19
CA HIS A 406 -1.53 -8.83 1.95
C HIS A 406 -2.64 -7.87 2.30
N MET A 407 -2.73 -7.48 3.56
CA MET A 407 -3.75 -6.58 4.08
C MET A 407 -3.05 -5.39 4.71
N TRP A 408 -3.45 -4.20 4.30
CA TRP A 408 -3.20 -2.98 5.03
C TRP A 408 -4.51 -2.58 5.68
N TYR A 409 -4.46 -2.28 6.97
CA TYR A 409 -5.63 -1.95 7.75
C TYR A 409 -5.34 -0.74 8.61
N SER A 410 -6.38 -0.03 8.99
CA SER A 410 -6.24 1.10 9.90
C SER A 410 -6.42 0.66 11.35
N GLY A 411 -5.69 1.27 12.26
CA GLY A 411 -5.69 0.91 13.68
C GLY A 411 -5.57 2.09 14.63
N GLY A 412 -5.94 1.86 15.89
CA GLY A 412 -5.80 2.84 16.96
C GLY A 412 -6.07 2.27 18.35
N SER A 413 -5.57 3.00 19.35
CA SER A 413 -5.57 2.61 20.78
C SER A 413 -6.25 3.64 21.69
N GLY A 414 -6.60 4.82 21.16
CA GLY A 414 -7.17 5.91 21.95
C GLY A 414 -8.66 5.75 22.25
N ASN A 415 -9.08 6.18 23.44
CA ASN A 415 -10.49 6.39 23.77
C ASN A 415 -10.96 7.64 23.00
N LEU A 416 -11.74 7.48 21.93
CA LEU A 416 -12.16 8.51 20.95
C LEU A 416 -11.16 8.85 19.82
N HIS A 417 -10.01 8.18 19.74
CA HIS A 417 -9.01 8.36 18.68
C HIS A 417 -8.69 7.01 18.02
N TYR A 418 -9.54 6.60 17.08
CA TYR A 418 -9.42 5.27 16.46
C TYR A 418 -8.45 5.25 15.28
N TYR A 419 -7.84 6.40 14.95
CA TYR A 419 -7.22 6.72 13.67
C TYR A 419 -5.71 6.96 13.74
N ASP A 420 -5.03 6.15 14.55
CA ASP A 420 -3.64 6.37 14.90
C ASP A 420 -2.69 5.97 13.77
N GLY A 421 -2.98 4.89 13.03
CA GLY A 421 -2.04 4.42 12.02
C GLY A 421 -2.59 3.39 11.03
N ILE A 422 -1.70 2.98 10.13
CA ILE A 422 -1.90 1.93 9.14
C ILE A 422 -0.98 0.77 9.50
N GLY A 423 -1.56 -0.41 9.68
CA GLY A 423 -0.88 -1.66 9.96
C GLY A 423 -0.84 -2.58 8.75
N TYR A 424 -0.07 -3.65 8.88
CA TYR A 424 0.08 -4.69 7.88
C TYR A 424 -0.23 -6.07 8.45
N ALA A 425 -0.85 -6.93 7.65
CA ALA A 425 -1.06 -8.34 7.96
C ALA A 425 -1.00 -9.17 6.68
N TYR A 426 -0.69 -10.46 6.80
CA TYR A 426 -0.76 -11.40 5.69
C TYR A 426 -1.57 -12.65 6.02
N SER A 427 -2.13 -13.27 4.99
CA SER A 427 -2.94 -14.49 5.06
C SER A 427 -2.71 -15.38 3.84
N THR A 428 -3.03 -16.67 3.97
CA THR A 428 -3.06 -17.64 2.85
C THR A 428 -4.48 -18.09 2.50
N ASP A 429 -5.48 -17.67 3.28
CA ASP A 429 -6.85 -18.18 3.21
C ASP A 429 -7.95 -17.11 3.36
N LEU A 430 -7.57 -15.83 3.53
CA LEU A 430 -8.45 -14.67 3.82
C LEU A 430 -9.12 -14.69 5.20
N ILE A 431 -8.89 -15.74 5.99
CA ILE A 431 -9.58 -15.99 7.26
C ILE A 431 -8.60 -15.79 8.42
N SER A 432 -7.43 -16.41 8.33
CA SER A 432 -6.40 -16.42 9.35
C SER A 432 -5.33 -15.40 8.97
N TRP A 433 -5.20 -14.35 9.77
CA TRP A 433 -4.27 -13.25 9.51
C TRP A 433 -3.11 -13.24 10.51
N THR A 434 -1.89 -13.06 10.01
CA THR A 434 -0.70 -12.79 10.82
C THR A 434 -0.35 -11.31 10.68
N LYS A 435 -0.47 -10.55 11.76
CA LYS A 435 -0.17 -9.12 11.80
C LYS A 435 1.32 -8.86 12.01
N ASP A 436 1.80 -7.79 11.40
CA ASP A 436 3.02 -7.14 11.87
C ASP A 436 2.73 -6.47 13.23
N PRO A 437 3.61 -6.63 14.25
CA PRO A 437 3.44 -5.94 15.51
C PRO A 437 3.50 -4.41 15.42
N GLU A 438 4.21 -3.87 14.42
CA GLU A 438 4.42 -2.43 14.26
C GLU A 438 3.58 -1.85 13.11
N PRO A 439 3.11 -0.59 13.22
CA PRO A 439 2.41 0.06 12.12
C PRO A 439 3.39 0.41 10.98
N VAL A 440 2.87 0.37 9.75
CA VAL A 440 3.54 0.91 8.55
C VAL A 440 3.66 2.43 8.65
N PHE A 441 2.58 3.10 9.05
CA PHE A 441 2.53 4.53 9.30
C PHE A 441 1.78 4.81 10.59
N HIS A 442 2.25 5.78 11.37
CA HIS A 442 1.61 6.21 12.59
C HIS A 442 1.55 7.74 12.67
N LYS A 443 0.47 8.32 13.20
CA LYS A 443 0.30 9.78 13.30
C LYS A 443 1.43 10.47 14.07
N ASP A 444 2.12 9.72 14.94
CA ASP A 444 3.24 10.21 15.76
C ASP A 444 4.60 10.17 15.02
N ASP A 445 4.64 9.81 13.74
CA ASP A 445 5.87 9.78 12.91
C ASP A 445 6.48 11.18 12.65
N GLY A 446 5.83 12.25 13.11
CA GLY A 446 6.26 13.63 12.88
C GLY A 446 5.92 14.16 11.48
N VAL A 447 5.02 13.49 10.76
CA VAL A 447 4.57 13.88 9.42
C VAL A 447 3.36 14.81 9.51
N GLN A 448 3.59 16.11 9.29
CA GLN A 448 2.65 17.18 9.58
C GLN A 448 1.25 16.99 8.98
N TRP A 449 1.12 16.54 7.72
CA TRP A 449 -0.18 16.49 7.04
C TRP A 449 -1.13 15.42 7.61
N ARG A 450 -0.60 14.45 8.36
CA ARG A 450 -1.31 13.30 8.93
C ARG A 450 -1.09 13.14 10.45
N GLU A 451 -0.73 14.22 11.13
CA GLU A 451 -0.41 14.21 12.57
C GLU A 451 -1.65 14.02 13.48
N ASP A 452 -2.86 14.30 12.98
CA ASP A 452 -4.11 14.05 13.71
C ASP A 452 -4.72 12.68 13.39
N ARG A 453 -4.53 12.20 12.15
CA ARG A 453 -5.06 10.93 11.64
C ARG A 453 -4.18 10.37 10.53
N SER A 454 -3.99 9.05 10.51
CA SER A 454 -3.33 8.30 9.43
C SER A 454 -4.09 6.99 9.17
N TYR A 455 -4.89 6.92 8.11
CA TYR A 455 -5.99 5.96 8.01
C TYR A 455 -6.40 5.59 6.58
N THR A 456 -7.31 4.61 6.46
CA THR A 456 -7.99 4.20 5.21
C THR A 456 -7.03 3.91 4.05
N PRO A 457 -6.12 2.94 4.20
CA PRO A 457 -5.20 2.56 3.14
C PRO A 457 -5.97 1.97 1.97
N TRP A 458 -5.55 2.34 0.76
CA TRP A 458 -5.97 1.73 -0.48
C TRP A 458 -4.75 1.38 -1.31
N VAL A 459 -4.47 0.08 -1.47
CA VAL A 459 -3.19 -0.40 -2.00
C VAL A 459 -3.37 -1.10 -3.33
N LEU A 460 -2.70 -0.64 -4.36
CA LEU A 460 -2.59 -1.34 -5.63
C LEU A 460 -1.23 -2.03 -5.73
N HIS A 461 -1.24 -3.20 -6.37
CA HIS A 461 -0.03 -3.93 -6.74
C HIS A 461 -0.02 -4.17 -8.24
N SER A 462 1.15 -3.97 -8.85
CA SER A 462 1.39 -4.31 -10.24
C SER A 462 2.77 -4.95 -10.41
N PRO A 463 2.85 -6.19 -10.92
CA PRO A 463 4.14 -6.83 -11.20
C PRO A 463 4.91 -6.15 -12.35
N THR A 464 4.22 -5.39 -13.20
CA THR A 464 4.84 -4.57 -14.26
C THR A 464 5.25 -3.19 -13.78
N LYS A 465 5.15 -2.92 -12.46
CA LYS A 465 5.40 -1.61 -11.86
C LYS A 465 4.57 -0.51 -12.56
N PHE A 466 3.30 -0.83 -12.80
CA PHE A 466 2.30 0.05 -13.43
C PHE A 466 2.66 0.50 -14.85
N ASP A 467 3.42 -0.31 -15.59
CA ASP A 467 3.71 -0.12 -17.03
C ASP A 467 4.34 1.25 -17.36
N GLY A 468 5.08 1.84 -16.41
CA GLY A 468 5.70 3.17 -16.57
C GLY A 468 4.79 4.35 -16.24
N HIS A 469 3.55 4.10 -15.82
CA HIS A 469 2.57 5.13 -15.44
C HIS A 469 2.73 5.52 -13.97
N GLY A 470 3.80 6.25 -13.66
CA GLY A 470 4.19 6.70 -12.32
C GLY A 470 5.50 6.08 -11.84
N ASP A 471 5.79 6.20 -10.55
CA ASP A 471 7.06 5.70 -10.01
C ASP A 471 7.17 4.16 -10.10
N SER A 472 8.39 3.67 -10.34
CA SER A 472 8.69 2.26 -10.63
C SER A 472 8.72 1.39 -9.36
N TYR A 473 7.59 1.35 -8.67
CA TYR A 473 7.35 0.54 -7.48
C TYR A 473 6.24 -0.46 -7.72
N SER A 474 6.37 -1.66 -7.15
CA SER A 474 5.37 -2.72 -7.30
C SER A 474 4.10 -2.45 -6.50
N TYR A 475 4.19 -1.70 -5.39
CA TYR A 475 3.05 -1.33 -4.56
C TYR A 475 2.90 0.19 -4.48
N LYS A 476 1.63 0.63 -4.53
CA LYS A 476 1.23 2.03 -4.41
C LYS A 476 0.05 2.13 -3.46
N MET A 477 0.14 2.98 -2.45
CA MET A 477 -0.91 3.23 -1.47
C MET A 477 -1.43 4.65 -1.61
N TRP A 478 -2.75 4.80 -1.60
CA TRP A 478 -3.42 6.07 -1.34
C TRP A 478 -4.12 5.94 -0.01
N PHE A 479 -3.96 6.92 0.86
CA PHE A 479 -4.47 6.84 2.22
C PHE A 479 -4.83 8.22 2.74
N THR A 480 -5.70 8.25 3.74
CA THR A 480 -6.13 9.51 4.33
C THR A 480 -5.21 9.93 5.47
N GLY A 481 -4.90 11.22 5.47
CA GLY A 481 -4.37 11.94 6.61
C GLY A 481 -5.29 13.05 7.08
N LYS A 482 -5.03 13.57 8.27
CA LYS A 482 -5.62 14.81 8.75
C LYS A 482 -4.62 15.61 9.57
N SER A 483 -4.72 16.93 9.47
CA SER A 483 -4.08 17.88 10.39
C SER A 483 -4.96 19.11 10.59
N ALA A 484 -4.69 19.88 11.64
CA ALA A 484 -5.32 21.17 11.83
C ALA A 484 -5.07 22.15 10.67
N ALA A 485 -3.89 22.07 10.03
CA ALA A 485 -3.48 22.96 8.95
C ALA A 485 -4.12 22.61 7.60
N MET A 486 -4.29 21.33 7.30
CA MET A 486 -4.72 20.87 5.97
C MET A 486 -6.13 20.29 5.95
N GLY A 487 -6.75 20.06 7.11
CA GLY A 487 -8.00 19.33 7.22
C GLY A 487 -7.84 17.88 6.75
N TYR A 488 -8.93 17.27 6.28
CA TYR A 488 -8.85 15.94 5.65
C TYR A 488 -8.06 16.00 4.35
N ALA A 489 -7.24 14.99 4.13
CA ALA A 489 -6.32 14.94 3.00
C ALA A 489 -6.12 13.50 2.51
N ILE A 490 -5.82 13.33 1.22
CA ILE A 490 -5.37 12.06 0.65
C ILE A 490 -3.91 12.21 0.25
N GLY A 491 -3.07 11.32 0.77
CA GLY A 491 -1.66 11.21 0.41
C GLY A 491 -1.37 9.94 -0.38
N HIS A 492 -0.09 9.80 -0.74
CA HIS A 492 0.43 8.68 -1.52
C HIS A 492 1.72 8.14 -0.91
N ALA A 493 1.88 6.83 -0.97
CA ALA A 493 3.12 6.13 -0.62
C ALA A 493 3.37 4.98 -1.59
N TYR A 494 4.60 4.50 -1.63
CA TYR A 494 5.02 3.43 -2.52
C TYR A 494 6.05 2.52 -1.85
N ALA A 495 6.06 1.25 -2.27
CA ALA A 495 6.97 0.24 -1.77
C ALA A 495 7.28 -0.82 -2.86
N GLN A 496 8.45 -1.43 -2.79
CA GLN A 496 8.82 -2.52 -3.71
C GLN A 496 8.26 -3.86 -3.25
N GLU A 497 8.07 -4.01 -1.94
CA GLU A 497 7.57 -5.20 -1.27
C GLU A 497 6.46 -4.76 -0.28
N PRO A 498 5.55 -5.67 0.10
CA PRO A 498 4.35 -5.31 0.86
C PRO A 498 4.61 -4.85 2.30
#